data_AF-W2HGU9-F1
#
_entry.id   AF-W2HGU9-F1
#
_cell.length_a   1.000
_cell.length_b   1.000
_cell.length_c   1.000
_cell.angle_alpha   90.00
_cell.angle_beta   90.00
_cell.angle_gamma   90.00
#
_symmetry.space_group_name_H-M   'P 1'
#
loop_
_entity.id
_entity.type
_entity.pdbx_description
1 polymer ?
#
loop_
_entity_poly.entity_id
_entity_poly.type
_entity_poly.pdbx_seq_one_letter_code
_entity_poly.pdbx_strand_id
1 'polypeptide(L)' 'MSLSGVGGEFQDLIMWEQLTDVARMGLNDSTNFENAEVPISDDHYEDHLDKAWPL' A
#
# COMPACT_ATOMS: atom_id res chain seq x y z
N MET A 1 2.09 4.96 15.47
CA MET A 1 1.43 3.64 15.33
C MET A 1 0.32 3.53 16.38
N SER A 2 -0.87 3.06 16.03
CA SER A 2 -1.97 2.81 16.96
C SER A 2 -2.32 1.32 16.92
N LEU A 3 -2.46 0.70 18.10
CA LEU A 3 -2.84 -0.71 18.25
C LEU A 3 -4.16 -0.78 19.00
N SER A 4 -5.00 -1.76 18.67
CA SER A 4 -6.28 -2.01 19.33
C SER A 4 -6.26 -3.36 20.03
N GLY A 5 -6.89 -3.46 21.20
CA GLY A 5 -7.16 -4.73 21.88
C GLY A 5 -8.47 -5.40 21.46
N VAL A 6 -9.24 -4.77 20.57
CA VAL A 6 -10.49 -5.30 20.02
C VAL A 6 -10.18 -6.10 18.76
N GLY A 7 -10.80 -7.27 18.60
CA GLY A 7 -10.68 -8.08 17.38
C GLY A 7 -11.23 -7.37 16.15
N GLY A 8 -10.58 -7.59 15.00
CA GLY A 8 -11.01 -7.07 13.70
C GLY A 8 -11.49 -8.17 12.76
N GLU A 9 -11.76 -7.78 11.51
CA GLU A 9 -12.16 -8.67 10.43
C GLU A 9 -11.00 -8.90 9.46
N PHE A 10 -11.01 -10.02 8.74
CA PHE A 10 -10.08 -10.29 7.63
C PHE A 10 -10.68 -9.86 6.29
N GLN A 11 -9.82 -9.51 5.34
CA GLN A 11 -10.18 -9.19 3.95
C GLN A 11 -9.49 -10.16 3.01
N ASP A 12 -10.05 -10.34 1.81
CA ASP A 12 -9.39 -11.12 0.76
C ASP A 12 -8.07 -10.45 0.36
N LEU A 13 -7.00 -11.24 0.40
CA LEU A 13 -5.64 -10.76 0.14
C LEU A 13 -5.26 -10.99 -1.32
N ILE A 14 -4.75 -9.93 -1.95
CA ILE A 14 -4.01 -9.96 -3.21
C ILE A 14 -2.66 -9.28 -2.98
N MET A 15 -1.56 -9.99 -3.23
CA MET A 15 -0.19 -9.45 -3.13
C MET A 15 0.14 -8.62 -4.37
N TRP A 16 1.10 -7.70 -4.26
CA TRP A 16 1.51 -6.83 -5.38
C TRP A 16 1.86 -7.64 -6.63
N GLU A 17 2.62 -8.73 -6.47
CA GLU A 17 3.07 -9.61 -7.56
C GLU A 17 1.94 -10.48 -8.13
N GLN A 18 0.80 -10.56 -7.46
CA GLN A 18 -0.38 -11.30 -7.94
C GLN A 18 -1.32 -10.42 -8.79
N LEU A 19 -1.14 -9.09 -8.75
CA LEU A 19 -1.91 -8.16 -9.57
C LEU A 19 -1.57 -8.30 -11.05
N THR A 20 -2.54 -7.99 -11.91
CA THR A 20 -2.27 -7.83 -13.33
C THR A 20 -1.41 -6.59 -13.57
N ASP A 21 -0.69 -6.56 -14.68
CA ASP A 21 0.12 -5.40 -15.06
C ASP A 21 -0.73 -4.12 -15.17
N VAL A 22 -1.96 -4.23 -15.70
CA VAL A 22 -2.90 -3.10 -15.81
C VAL A 22 -3.31 -2.58 -14.44
N ALA A 23 -3.53 -3.46 -13.46
CA ALA A 23 -3.85 -3.04 -12.10
C ALA A 23 -2.66 -2.34 -11.43
N ARG A 24 -1.44 -2.88 -11.57
CA ARG A 24 -0.23 -2.22 -11.07
C ARG A 24 0.00 -0.85 -11.71
N MET A 25 -0.19 -0.73 -13.03
CA MET A 25 -0.13 0.56 -13.71
C MET A 25 -1.15 1.56 -13.17
N GLY A 26 -2.39 1.14 -12.94
CA GLY A 26 -3.42 2.00 -12.36
C GLY A 26 -3.10 2.46 -10.93
N LEU A 27 -2.51 1.58 -10.12
CA LEU A 27 -2.09 1.89 -8.74
C LEU A 27 -0.81 2.75 -8.68
N ASN A 28 0.08 2.64 -9.66
CA ASN A 28 1.28 3.48 -9.76
C ASN A 28 0.99 4.89 -10.28
N ASP A 29 -0.12 5.11 -10.99
CA ASP A 29 -0.47 6.44 -11.50
C ASP A 29 -1.01 7.34 -10.39
N SER A 30 -0.16 8.25 -9.93
CA SER A 30 -0.47 9.21 -8.86
C SER A 30 -1.67 10.11 -9.18
N THR A 31 -2.05 10.27 -10.46
CA THR A 31 -3.20 11.10 -10.83
C THR A 31 -4.54 10.45 -10.48
N ASN A 32 -4.56 9.14 -10.20
CA ASN A 32 -5.78 8.40 -9.87
C ASN A 32 -6.26 8.59 -8.42
N PHE A 33 -5.45 9.18 -7.54
CA PHE A 33 -5.70 9.22 -6.09
C PHE A 33 -5.83 10.63 -5.49
N GLU A 34 -6.00 11.66 -6.33
CA GLU A 34 -6.10 13.07 -5.91
C GLU A 34 -4.95 13.49 -4.97
N ASN A 35 -5.23 13.67 -3.67
CA ASN A 35 -4.25 14.03 -2.65
C ASN A 35 -3.74 12.83 -1.85
N ALA A 36 -4.29 11.63 -2.09
CA ALA A 36 -3.87 10.39 -1.47
C ALA A 36 -2.76 9.74 -2.29
N GLU A 37 -1.96 8.93 -1.60
CA GLU A 37 -0.82 8.22 -2.17
C GLU A 37 -1.01 6.72 -1.95
N VAL A 38 -0.57 5.89 -2.90
CA VAL A 38 -0.57 4.43 -2.76
C VAL A 38 0.75 4.01 -2.10
N PRO A 39 0.74 3.56 -0.83
CA PRO A 39 1.98 3.36 -0.07
C PRO A 39 2.80 2.13 -0.49
N ILE A 40 2.21 1.26 -1.33
CA ILE A 40 2.85 0.03 -1.83
C ILE A 40 3.18 0.10 -3.33
N SER A 41 2.99 1.26 -3.96
CA SER A 41 3.34 1.44 -5.37
C SER A 41 4.86 1.42 -5.55
N ASP A 42 5.29 1.20 -6.79
CA ASP A 42 6.72 1.06 -7.11
C ASP A 42 7.53 2.31 -6.70
N ASP A 43 6.94 3.50 -6.82
CA ASP A 43 7.57 4.78 -6.45
C ASP A 43 7.64 5.03 -4.93
N HIS A 44 6.83 4.36 -4.11
CA HIS A 44 6.66 4.70 -2.69
C HIS A 44 7.06 3.60 -1.72
N TYR A 45 7.16 2.34 -2.18
CA TYR A 45 7.37 1.18 -1.30
C TYR A 45 8.63 1.30 -0.43
N GLU A 46 9.79 1.53 -1.02
CA GLU A 46 11.07 1.65 -0.29
C GLU A 46 11.08 2.87 0.65
N ASP A 47 10.60 4.03 0.18
CA ASP A 47 10.46 5.24 1.01
C ASP A 47 9.56 5.02 2.23
N HIS A 48 8.51 4.21 2.09
CA HIS A 48 7.62 3.85 3.19
C HIS A 48 8.26 2.83 4.14
N LEU A 49 9.07 1.90 3.64
CA LEU A 49 9.84 0.99 4.49
C LEU A 49 10.83 1.77 5.35
N ASP A 50 11.56 2.72 4.76
CA ASP A 50 12.51 3.57 5.48
C ASP A 50 11.82 4.41 6.57
N LYS A 51 10.65 5.01 6.25
CA LYS A 51 9.85 5.78 7.22
C LYS A 51 9.20 4.92 8.30
N ALA A 52 8.85 3.67 7.97
CA ALA A 52 8.23 2.73 8.89
C ALA A 52 9.25 2.02 9.80
N TRP A 53 10.54 2.18 9.53
CA TRP A 53 11.60 1.62 10.36
C TRP A 53 11.47 2.09 11.82
N PRO A 54 11.36 1.17 12.80
CA PRO A 54 10.94 1.51 14.15
C PRO A 54 12.07 1.99 15.08
N LEU A 55 13.31 2.10 14.58
CA LEU A 55 14.48 2.48 15.38
C LEU A 55 14.82 3.97 15.26
#